data_AF-A0A7S2XBV4-F1
#
_entry.id   AF-A0A7S2XBV4-F1
#
_cell.length_a   1.000
_cell.length_b   1.000
_cell.length_c   1.000
_cell.angle_alpha   90.00
_cell.angle_beta   90.00
_cell.angle_gamma   90.00
#
_symmetry.space_group_name_H-M   'P 1'
#
loop_
_entity.id
_entity.type
_entity.pdbx_description
1 polymer ?
#
loop_
_entity_poly.entity_id
_entity_poly.type
_entity_poly.pdbx_seq_one_letter_code
_entity_poly.pdbx_strand_id
1 'polypeptide(L)'
;SETGASYMDCGSAPLCGVLVLESGYGSGNYHHDEPCVHGLWPESGSYGTSACIQPADSSDPTSLSGCYDDLAFETHEWEKHGSCAGVKDVNDFFTQVCGLSSSPVSVM
;
A
#
# COMPACT_ATOMS: atom_id res chain seq x y z
N SER A 1 -23.33 -10.98 2.73
CA SER A 1 -22.32 -11.22 3.76
C SER A 1 -20.98 -11.21 3.07
N GLU A 2 -20.35 -10.05 2.93
CA GLU A 2 -19.00 -9.98 2.38
C GLU A 2 -18.04 -10.31 3.51
N THR A 3 -17.39 -11.46 3.37
CA THR A 3 -16.38 -11.95 4.30
C THR A 3 -15.19 -11.00 4.25
N GLY A 4 -14.96 -10.27 5.33
CA GLY A 4 -13.78 -9.41 5.50
C GLY A 4 -12.50 -10.17 5.17
N ALA A 5 -11.58 -9.46 4.51
CA ALA A 5 -10.28 -9.89 4.00
C ALA A 5 -9.90 -11.35 4.34
N SER A 6 -9.94 -12.21 3.31
CA SER A 6 -9.42 -13.58 3.43
C SER A 6 -7.97 -13.51 3.89
N TYR A 7 -7.68 -14.11 5.04
CA TYR A 7 -6.31 -14.28 5.54
C TYR A 7 -5.39 -14.80 4.42
N MET A 8 -4.34 -14.06 4.08
CA MET A 8 -3.46 -14.38 2.96
C MET A 8 -2.32 -15.32 3.39
N ASP A 9 -2.25 -16.50 2.78
CA ASP A 9 -1.11 -17.40 2.95
C ASP A 9 -0.05 -17.15 1.87
N CYS A 10 1.09 -16.56 2.27
CA CYS A 10 2.24 -16.31 1.43
C CYS A 10 3.05 -17.57 1.06
N GLY A 11 2.75 -18.73 1.65
CA GLY A 11 3.50 -19.96 1.42
C GLY A 11 4.97 -19.81 1.80
N SER A 12 5.87 -20.02 0.84
CA SER A 12 7.32 -19.90 1.07
C SER A 12 7.87 -18.48 0.86
N ALA A 13 7.05 -17.53 0.39
CA ALA A 13 7.51 -16.17 0.19
C ALA A 13 7.67 -15.47 1.54
N PRO A 14 8.78 -14.75 1.78
CA PRO A 14 8.97 -14.02 3.03
C PRO A 14 8.01 -12.82 3.15
N LEU A 15 7.58 -12.28 2.02
CA LEU A 15 6.64 -11.17 1.92
C LEU A 15 5.60 -11.47 0.84
N CYS A 16 4.34 -11.18 1.14
CA CYS A 16 3.29 -11.07 0.15
C CYS A 16 2.23 -10.09 0.63
N GLY A 17 1.38 -9.63 -0.28
CA GLY A 17 0.41 -8.60 0.05
C GLY A 17 -0.53 -8.27 -1.10
N VAL A 18 -1.30 -7.21 -0.90
CA VAL A 18 -2.28 -6.71 -1.86
C VAL A 18 -1.91 -5.31 -2.33
N LEU A 19 -2.05 -5.07 -3.63
CA LEU A 19 -2.10 -3.72 -4.19
C LEU A 19 -3.57 -3.29 -4.20
N VAL A 20 -3.88 -2.18 -3.52
CA VAL A 20 -5.24 -1.67 -3.37
C VAL A 20 -5.39 -0.43 -4.23
N LEU A 21 -6.42 -0.46 -5.08
CA LEU A 21 -6.76 0.61 -6.02
C LEU A 21 -8.20 1.05 -5.76
N GLU A 22 -8.45 2.34 -5.97
CA GLU A 22 -9.77 2.93 -5.80
C GLU A 22 -10.35 3.32 -7.14
N SER A 23 -11.65 3.08 -7.33
CA SER A 23 -12.38 3.50 -8.54
C SER A 23 -12.97 4.91 -8.43
N GLY A 24 -13.01 5.51 -7.24
CA GLY A 24 -13.62 6.82 -7.00
C GLY A 24 -15.14 6.81 -6.84
N TYR A 25 -15.82 5.68 -7.09
CA TYR A 25 -17.27 5.55 -6.90
C TYR A 25 -17.71 5.30 -5.45
N GLY A 26 -16.78 5.39 -4.49
CA GLY A 26 -17.06 5.28 -3.07
C GLY A 26 -17.74 6.52 -2.49
N SER A 27 -17.74 6.62 -1.17
CA SER A 27 -18.27 7.77 -0.41
C SER A 27 -17.21 8.37 0.50
N GLY A 28 -17.33 9.65 0.83
CA GLY A 28 -16.37 10.33 1.72
C GLY A 28 -15.01 10.44 1.04
N ASN A 29 -13.93 10.04 1.75
CA ASN A 29 -12.57 10.08 1.21
C ASN A 29 -12.35 9.15 0.00
N TYR A 30 -13.25 8.19 -0.22
CA TYR A 30 -13.22 7.25 -1.35
C TYR A 30 -13.99 7.75 -2.58
N HIS A 31 -14.49 8.99 -2.53
CA HIS A 31 -15.17 9.63 -3.65
C HIS A 31 -14.24 10.61 -4.36
N HIS A 32 -13.90 10.31 -5.59
CA HIS A 32 -13.05 11.12 -6.46
C HIS A 32 -13.33 10.79 -7.93
N ASP A 33 -12.87 11.65 -8.83
CA ASP A 33 -13.26 11.60 -10.25
C ASP A 33 -12.45 10.59 -11.08
N GLU A 34 -11.27 10.18 -10.60
CA GLU A 34 -10.31 9.38 -11.37
C GLU A 34 -9.79 8.21 -10.52
N PRO A 35 -9.67 6.99 -11.09
CA PRO A 35 -9.06 5.88 -10.38
C PRO A 35 -7.67 6.20 -9.86
N CYS A 36 -7.35 5.74 -8.65
CA CYS A 36 -6.08 6.03 -8.01
C CYS A 36 -5.58 4.84 -7.18
N VAL A 37 -4.35 4.95 -6.68
CA VAL A 37 -3.81 4.00 -5.73
C VAL A 37 -4.30 4.35 -4.32
N HIS A 38 -4.69 3.34 -3.55
CA HIS A 38 -4.86 3.47 -2.11
C HIS A 38 -3.56 3.12 -1.39
N GLY A 39 -2.99 1.95 -1.70
CA GLY A 39 -1.84 1.44 -0.97
C GLY A 39 -1.31 0.09 -1.44
N LEU A 40 -0.18 -0.31 -0.87
CA LEU A 40 0.41 -1.64 -1.00
C LEU A 40 0.58 -2.23 0.40
N TRP A 41 -0.14 -3.29 0.70
CA TRP A 41 -0.31 -3.77 2.06
C TRP A 41 0.30 -5.17 2.20
N PRO A 42 1.45 -5.31 2.88
CA PRO A 42 1.91 -6.61 3.33
C PRO A 42 0.87 -7.25 4.25
N GLU A 43 0.36 -8.41 3.85
CA GLU A 43 -0.68 -9.12 4.59
C GLU A 43 -0.03 -9.87 5.77
N SER A 44 0.30 -9.11 6.81
CA SER A 44 0.99 -9.57 8.02
C SER A 44 0.04 -9.67 9.21
N GLY A 45 0.45 -10.37 10.27
CA GLY A 45 -0.31 -10.44 11.52
C GLY A 45 -1.68 -11.09 11.37
N SER A 46 -2.76 -10.35 11.65
CA SER A 46 -4.13 -10.85 11.50
C SER A 46 -4.59 -10.97 10.04
N TYR A 47 -3.82 -10.42 9.10
CA TYR A 47 -4.19 -10.35 7.68
C TYR A 47 -3.51 -11.43 6.84
N GLY A 48 -2.39 -12.00 7.29
CA GLY A 48 -1.75 -13.11 6.57
C GLY A 48 -0.45 -13.62 7.20
N THR A 49 0.26 -14.47 6.46
CA THR A 49 1.53 -15.08 6.87
C THR A 49 2.77 -14.28 6.43
N SER A 50 2.59 -13.10 5.83
CA SER A 50 3.71 -12.22 5.46
C SER A 50 4.51 -11.85 6.72
N ALA A 51 5.83 -11.92 6.65
CA ALA A 51 6.66 -11.37 7.71
C ALA A 51 6.50 -9.84 7.74
N CYS A 52 6.66 -9.24 8.92
CA CYS A 52 6.94 -7.80 9.01
C CYS A 52 8.46 -7.62 8.94
N ILE A 53 8.96 -7.16 7.80
CA ILE A 53 10.38 -6.88 7.61
C ILE A 53 10.58 -5.38 7.62
N GLN A 54 11.22 -4.88 8.68
CA GLN A 54 11.45 -3.45 8.85
C GLN A 54 12.45 -2.90 7.84
N PRO A 55 12.30 -1.62 7.45
CA PRO A 55 13.25 -0.97 6.57
C PRO A 55 14.57 -0.67 7.26
N ALA A 56 15.62 -0.44 6.47
CA ALA A 56 16.91 0.00 6.99
C ALA A 56 16.86 1.43 7.54
N ASP A 57 16.04 2.29 6.92
CA ASP A 57 15.69 3.62 7.42
C ASP A 57 14.16 3.71 7.61
N SER A 58 13.74 4.09 8.81
CA SER A 58 12.33 4.17 9.21
C SER A 58 11.78 5.60 9.25
N SER A 59 12.55 6.57 8.75
CA SER A 59 12.13 7.98 8.71
C SER A 59 10.84 8.17 7.90
N ASP A 60 9.98 9.06 8.37
CA ASP A 60 8.70 9.37 7.72
C ASP A 60 8.88 10.12 6.38
N PRO A 61 7.89 10.04 5.47
CA PRO A 61 7.89 10.85 4.26
C PRO A 61 7.83 12.34 4.62
N THR A 62 8.63 13.14 3.91
CA THR A 62 8.68 14.61 4.10
C THR A 62 8.20 15.37 2.85
N SER A 63 7.87 14.65 1.79
CA SER A 63 7.39 15.16 0.51
C SER A 63 6.54 14.10 -0.18
N LEU A 64 5.53 14.54 -0.93
CA LEU A 64 4.67 13.66 -1.70
C LEU A 64 5.44 12.88 -2.77
N SER A 65 5.14 11.59 -2.82
CA SER A 65 5.40 10.70 -3.95
C SER A 65 4.40 10.96 -5.08
N GLY A 66 4.81 10.70 -6.33
CA GLY A 66 4.06 11.17 -7.50
C GLY A 66 2.68 10.54 -7.73
N CYS A 67 2.33 9.46 -7.02
CA CYS A 67 1.02 8.81 -7.12
C CYS A 67 0.08 9.12 -5.94
N TYR A 68 0.49 9.97 -5.01
CA TYR A 68 -0.33 10.47 -3.90
C TYR A 68 -0.44 12.00 -3.98
N ASP A 69 -1.52 12.56 -3.45
CA ASP A 69 -1.78 14.00 -3.42
C ASP A 69 -1.97 14.57 -1.99
N ASP A 70 -1.99 13.71 -0.96
CA ASP A 70 -2.09 14.06 0.46
C ASP A 70 -0.96 13.42 1.29
N LEU A 71 -0.14 14.27 1.93
CA LEU A 71 1.04 13.80 2.67
C LEU A 71 0.65 13.07 3.96
N ALA A 72 -0.47 13.42 4.59
CA ALA A 72 -0.93 12.73 5.80
C ALA A 72 -1.40 11.30 5.46
N PHE A 73 -2.02 11.12 4.31
CA PHE A 73 -2.39 9.82 3.78
C PHE A 73 -1.15 9.01 3.37
N GLU A 74 -0.18 9.64 2.69
CA GLU A 74 1.10 8.98 2.40
C GLU A 74 1.83 8.54 3.69
N THR A 75 1.89 9.39 4.72
CA THR A 75 2.42 9.01 6.04
C THR A 75 1.65 7.85 6.65
N HIS A 76 0.32 7.83 6.55
CA HIS A 76 -0.51 6.72 7.03
C HIS A 76 -0.11 5.39 6.37
N GLU A 77 0.00 5.37 5.04
CA GLU A 77 0.38 4.16 4.29
C GLU A 77 1.79 3.68 4.66
N TRP A 78 2.73 4.61 4.88
CA TRP A 78 4.06 4.27 5.36
C TRP A 78 4.03 3.64 6.76
N GLU A 79 3.42 4.31 7.73
CA GLU A 79 3.39 3.87 9.12
C GLU A 79 2.68 2.52 9.27
N LYS A 80 1.56 2.32 8.56
CA LYS A 80 0.72 1.13 8.67
C LYS A 80 1.21 -0.06 7.86
N HIS A 81 1.78 0.19 6.69
CA HIS A 81 2.03 -0.86 5.70
C HIS A 81 3.49 -0.88 5.26
N GLY A 82 4.04 0.27 4.85
CA GLY A 82 5.40 0.38 4.35
C GLY A 82 6.48 -0.02 5.36
N SER A 83 6.26 0.26 6.64
CA SER A 83 7.17 -0.09 7.74
C SER A 83 7.40 -1.59 7.96
N CYS A 84 6.60 -2.45 7.31
CA CYS A 84 6.72 -3.91 7.31
C CYS A 84 7.01 -4.50 5.92
N ALA A 85 7.23 -3.68 4.89
CA ALA A 85 7.27 -4.11 3.49
C ALA A 85 8.63 -4.64 3.00
N GLY A 86 9.65 -4.73 3.87
CA GLY A 86 11.00 -5.19 3.51
C GLY A 86 11.71 -4.31 2.49
N VAL A 87 11.32 -3.04 2.43
CA VAL A 87 11.89 -2.00 1.57
C VAL A 87 13.12 -1.36 2.24
N LYS A 88 13.95 -0.67 1.46
CA LYS A 88 15.13 0.00 2.01
C LYS A 88 14.75 1.20 2.90
N ASP A 89 13.86 2.04 2.41
CA ASP A 89 13.44 3.31 2.98
C ASP A 89 12.07 3.74 2.40
N VAL A 90 11.54 4.87 2.85
CA VAL A 90 10.24 5.40 2.41
C VAL A 90 10.19 5.70 0.90
N ASN A 91 11.30 6.12 0.29
CA ASN A 91 11.35 6.40 -1.15
C ASN A 91 11.28 5.12 -1.97
N ASP A 92 11.98 4.06 -1.53
CA ASP A 92 11.91 2.74 -2.15
C ASP A 92 10.48 2.18 -2.11
N PHE A 93 9.80 2.31 -0.96
CA PHE A 93 8.40 1.92 -0.83
C PHE A 93 7.51 2.61 -1.84
N PHE A 94 7.44 3.96 -1.84
CA PHE A 94 6.53 4.66 -2.75
C PHE A 94 6.93 4.56 -4.22
N THR A 95 8.22 4.39 -4.53
CA THR A 95 8.66 4.07 -5.90
C THR A 95 8.04 2.75 -6.38
N GLN A 96 8.05 1.72 -5.53
CA GLN A 96 7.44 0.43 -5.86
C GLN A 96 5.91 0.53 -5.95
N VAL A 97 5.26 1.24 -5.01
CA VAL A 97 3.81 1.46 -5.04
C VAL A 97 3.38 2.12 -6.34
N CYS A 98 3.96 3.28 -6.69
CA CYS A 98 3.60 4.01 -7.90
C CYS A 98 3.93 3.21 -9.18
N GLY A 99 5.04 2.47 -9.16
CA GLY A 99 5.44 1.61 -10.28
C GLY A 99 4.43 0.50 -10.53
N LEU A 100 4.06 -0.25 -9.48
CA LEU A 100 3.12 -1.37 -9.55
C LEU A 100 1.69 -0.91 -9.88
N SER A 101 1.26 0.26 -9.39
CA SER A 101 -0.10 0.78 -9.61
C SER A 101 -0.32 1.41 -10.98
N SER A 102 0.73 1.94 -11.62
CA SER A 102 0.60 2.70 -12.87
C SER A 102 -0.19 1.99 -13.97
N SER A 103 0.13 0.72 -14.23
CA SER A 103 -0.53 -0.07 -15.28
C SER A 103 -1.99 -0.39 -14.97
N PRO A 104 -2.35 -0.98 -13.82
CA PRO A 104 -3.75 -1.27 -13.52
C PRO A 104 -4.61 -0.01 -13.39
N VAL A 105 -4.11 1.08 -12.78
CA VAL A 105 -4.84 2.36 -12.72
C VAL A 105 -5.15 2.90 -14.11
N SER A 106 -4.22 2.78 -15.08
CA SER A 106 -4.41 3.33 -16.43
C SER A 106 -5.54 2.67 -17.27
N VAL A 107 -6.10 1.55 -16.79
CA VAL A 107 -7.16 0.80 -17.49
C VAL A 107 -8.44 0.66 -16.67
N MET A 108 -8.48 1.21 -15.46
CA MET A 108 -9.69 1.34 -14.64
C MET A 108 -10.51 2.53 -15.13
#